data_AF-A0A8D0VWR9-F1
#
_entry.id   AF-A0A8D0VWR9-F1
#
_cell.length_a   1.000
_cell.length_b   1.000
_cell.length_c   1.000
_cell.angle_alpha   90.00
_cell.angle_beta   90.00
_cell.angle_gamma   90.00
#
_symmetry.space_group_name_H-M   'P 1'
#
loop_
_entity.id
_entity.type
_entity.pdbx_description
1 polymer ?
#
loop_
_entity_poly.entity_id
_entity_poly.type
_entity_poly.pdbx_seq_one_letter_code
_entity_poly.pdbx_strand_id
1 'polypeptide(L)'
;MAPPGSSTVLLLALTIIASTQALTPTHYLTKHDVERLKASLDRPFTSLESAFYSIVGLSSLGAQVPDEKKACTFIKSNLDPSNVDSLFYAAQSSQALSGCEISISNETKDLLLAAVSEDSSVTQIYHAVAALSGFGLPLASQEALGALTARLSKEETVLATVQALQTASYLSQQADLRSIVEEIEDLVARLDELGGVYLQFEEGLETTALFVAATYKLMDHVGTEPSIKEDQVIQLMNTIFSKKNFESLPEAFSVASAAAALSQNRYHVPVVVVPEGSPSDTQEQAFLRLQVTNVLSQPLTQATVKLEHAKSVASRATVLQKTSFTPVGDVFELNFVNVKFSSGYYDFSVKVEGDNRYIANTVEVTYPAKAKGAFIADSHQNFALFFQLVDVNTGAELTPHQTFVRLHNQKTGQEVVFVAEPDSKNVYRFELDTSERKIEFDSASGTYTLYLIIGDATLKNPIHWNVADVVIRFPEEDAPSTVLSKNLFTAKQEIQHLFREPEKRPPTVVSNTFTALILSPLLLLFALWIRIGANISNFTFAPSTIIFHLGHAAMLGLMYVYWTQLNMFQTLKYLAILGSVTFLAGNRMLAQQAIKRTAH
;
A
#
# COMPACT_ATOMS: atom_id res chain seq x y z
N MET A 1 5.96 -9.78 69.32
CA MET A 1 6.93 -10.37 68.40
C MET A 1 6.18 -11.29 67.45
N ALA A 2 5.78 -10.78 66.29
CA ALA A 2 5.38 -11.58 65.14
C ALA A 2 6.62 -11.72 64.24
N PRO A 3 6.85 -12.86 63.57
CA PRO A 3 8.06 -13.07 62.79
C PRO A 3 8.06 -12.16 61.54
N PRO A 4 9.23 -11.79 61.00
CA PRO A 4 9.29 -11.05 59.75
C PRO A 4 8.73 -11.94 58.63
N GLY A 5 7.72 -11.44 57.92
CA GLY A 5 7.12 -12.12 56.78
C GLY A 5 8.19 -12.45 55.74
N SER A 6 8.22 -13.70 55.31
CA SER A 6 9.03 -14.15 54.18
C SER A 6 8.63 -13.33 52.94
N SER A 7 9.51 -12.44 52.48
CA SER A 7 9.36 -11.83 51.16
C SER A 7 9.52 -12.92 50.11
N THR A 8 8.40 -13.44 49.62
CA THR A 8 8.35 -14.28 48.41
C THR A 8 8.83 -13.44 47.24
N VAL A 9 10.02 -13.75 46.73
CA VAL A 9 10.65 -13.07 45.60
C VAL A 9 10.18 -13.74 44.31
N LEU A 10 9.47 -12.99 43.47
CA LEU A 10 8.93 -13.46 42.18
C LEU A 10 9.99 -13.32 41.07
N LEU A 11 10.12 -14.33 40.22
CA LEU A 11 10.95 -14.31 39.00
C LEU A 11 10.01 -14.30 37.79
N LEU A 12 10.27 -13.52 36.74
CA LEU A 12 9.35 -13.36 35.61
C LEU A 12 9.74 -14.22 34.40
N ALA A 13 8.77 -14.92 33.81
CA ALA A 13 8.84 -15.40 32.43
C ALA A 13 7.81 -14.62 31.59
N LEU A 14 8.21 -14.29 30.36
CA LEU A 14 7.49 -13.37 29.47
C LEU A 14 7.33 -14.01 28.10
N THR A 15 6.09 -14.31 27.72
CA THR A 15 5.72 -14.73 26.35
C THR A 15 5.00 -13.58 25.68
N ILE A 16 5.57 -13.08 24.58
CA ILE A 16 5.07 -11.90 23.85
C ILE A 16 4.70 -12.29 22.42
N ILE A 17 3.49 -11.91 22.01
CA ILE A 17 3.00 -12.02 20.64
C ILE A 17 2.77 -10.59 20.14
N ALA A 18 3.59 -10.13 19.20
CA ALA A 18 3.40 -8.85 18.51
C ALA A 18 2.65 -9.09 17.20
N SER A 19 1.42 -8.59 17.07
CA SER A 19 0.60 -8.79 15.88
C SER A 19 0.32 -7.47 15.18
N THR A 20 0.65 -7.34 13.91
CA THR A 20 -0.05 -6.35 13.07
C THR A 20 -1.41 -6.95 12.76
N GLN A 21 -2.50 -6.41 13.31
CA GLN A 21 -3.84 -6.80 12.89
C GLN A 21 -4.16 -6.16 11.54
N ALA A 22 -3.38 -6.51 10.52
CA ALA A 22 -3.86 -6.44 9.16
C ALA A 22 -4.72 -7.70 8.96
N LEU A 23 -6.04 -7.50 8.86
CA LEU A 23 -7.01 -8.54 8.48
C LEU A 23 -6.64 -9.26 7.17
N THR A 24 -5.72 -8.67 6.40
CA THR A 24 -5.26 -9.13 5.10
C THR A 24 -3.74 -9.16 5.11
N PRO A 25 -3.13 -10.28 4.70
CA PRO A 25 -1.69 -10.35 4.53
C PRO A 25 -1.16 -9.30 3.52
N THR A 26 0.13 -8.95 3.64
CA THR A 26 0.76 -7.89 2.85
C THR A 26 0.65 -8.13 1.35
N HIS A 27 0.80 -9.39 0.90
CA HIS A 27 0.62 -9.78 -0.50
C HIS A 27 -0.39 -10.90 -0.63
N TYR A 28 -1.26 -10.80 -1.63
CA TYR A 28 -2.25 -11.80 -1.97
C TYR A 28 -2.63 -11.69 -3.44
N LEU A 29 -3.18 -12.78 -4.00
CA LEU A 29 -3.71 -12.79 -5.36
C LEU A 29 -5.16 -12.30 -5.36
N THR A 30 -5.42 -11.23 -6.10
CA THR A 30 -6.79 -10.81 -6.42
C THR A 30 -7.41 -11.74 -7.47
N LYS A 31 -8.74 -11.68 -7.68
CA LYS A 31 -9.41 -12.41 -8.77
C LYS A 31 -8.73 -12.16 -10.13
N HIS A 32 -8.30 -10.92 -10.38
CA HIS A 32 -7.59 -10.58 -11.62
C HIS A 32 -6.18 -11.18 -11.69
N ASP A 33 -5.47 -11.24 -10.56
CA ASP A 33 -4.13 -11.85 -10.49
C ASP A 33 -4.22 -13.37 -10.71
N VAL A 34 -5.26 -14.03 -10.18
CA VAL A 34 -5.51 -15.47 -10.40
C VAL A 34 -5.79 -15.75 -11.89
N GLU A 35 -6.61 -14.94 -12.55
CA GLU A 35 -6.84 -15.08 -14.00
C GLU A 35 -5.58 -14.82 -14.82
N ARG A 36 -4.73 -13.86 -14.38
CA ARG A 36 -3.43 -13.63 -15.01
C ARG A 36 -2.49 -14.84 -14.84
N LEU A 37 -2.46 -15.45 -13.66
CA LEU A 37 -1.68 -16.66 -13.41
C LEU A 37 -2.14 -17.82 -14.30
N LYS A 38 -3.46 -18.03 -14.44
CA LYS A 38 -4.01 -19.00 -15.40
C LYS A 38 -3.57 -18.70 -16.84
N ALA A 39 -3.64 -17.44 -17.26
CA ALA A 39 -3.19 -17.03 -18.59
C ALA A 39 -1.67 -17.22 -18.79
N SER A 40 -0.85 -17.06 -17.74
CA SER A 40 0.59 -17.36 -17.80
C SER A 40 0.89 -18.84 -17.99
N LEU A 41 0.00 -19.73 -17.53
CA LEU A 41 0.09 -21.19 -17.68
C LEU A 41 -0.50 -21.68 -19.01
N ASP A 42 -1.48 -20.99 -19.57
CA ASP A 42 -2.10 -21.31 -20.86
C ASP A 42 -1.19 -20.89 -22.04
N ARG A 43 -0.09 -21.64 -22.23
CA ARG A 43 0.86 -21.46 -23.32
C ARG A 43 0.87 -22.67 -24.26
N PRO A 44 1.20 -22.49 -25.55
CA PRO A 44 1.37 -23.60 -26.47
C PRO A 44 2.43 -24.60 -25.99
N PHE A 45 2.15 -25.90 -26.13
CA PHE A 45 3.08 -26.96 -25.77
C PHE A 45 4.25 -27.03 -26.76
N THR A 46 5.46 -26.82 -26.26
CA THR A 46 6.72 -26.95 -27.01
C THR A 46 7.47 -28.25 -26.69
N SER A 47 7.27 -28.77 -25.49
CA SER A 47 7.83 -30.02 -24.96
C SER A 47 6.85 -30.68 -23.98
N LEU A 48 7.07 -31.95 -23.62
CA LEU A 48 6.30 -32.60 -22.55
C LEU A 48 6.41 -31.88 -21.21
N GLU A 49 7.58 -31.33 -20.89
CA GLU A 49 7.80 -30.51 -19.69
C GLU A 49 6.90 -29.25 -19.70
N SER A 50 6.86 -28.53 -20.83
CA SER A 50 5.98 -27.36 -20.96
C SER A 50 4.49 -27.73 -20.84
N ALA A 51 4.12 -28.91 -21.37
CA ALA A 51 2.77 -29.44 -21.25
C ALA A 51 2.44 -29.80 -19.80
N PHE A 52 3.37 -30.40 -19.08
CA PHE A 52 3.23 -30.71 -17.65
C PHE A 52 2.98 -29.45 -16.82
N TYR A 53 3.85 -28.43 -16.93
CA TYR A 53 3.68 -27.19 -16.16
C TYR A 53 2.35 -26.50 -16.47
N SER A 54 1.94 -26.48 -17.76
CA SER A 54 0.66 -25.89 -18.18
C SER A 54 -0.55 -26.68 -17.67
N ILE A 55 -0.62 -27.98 -17.95
CA ILE A 55 -1.77 -28.83 -17.67
C ILE A 55 -1.94 -29.02 -16.16
N VAL A 56 -0.88 -29.41 -15.45
CA VAL A 56 -0.94 -29.67 -14.01
C VAL A 56 -1.08 -28.35 -13.24
N GLY A 57 -0.45 -27.27 -13.71
CA GLY A 57 -0.62 -25.94 -13.12
C GLY A 57 -2.06 -25.43 -13.22
N LEU A 58 -2.68 -25.51 -14.40
CA LEU A 58 -4.09 -25.12 -14.60
C LEU A 58 -5.04 -25.97 -13.75
N SER A 59 -4.81 -27.29 -13.73
CA SER A 59 -5.59 -28.23 -12.92
C SER A 59 -5.49 -27.91 -11.42
N SER A 60 -4.28 -27.55 -10.93
CA SER A 60 -4.07 -27.14 -9.53
C SER A 60 -4.86 -25.88 -9.15
N LEU A 61 -5.09 -24.98 -10.10
CA LEU A 61 -5.91 -23.77 -9.90
C LEU A 61 -7.42 -24.04 -10.07
N GLY A 62 -7.83 -25.29 -10.30
CA GLY A 62 -9.21 -25.68 -10.60
C GLY A 62 -9.69 -25.19 -11.98
N ALA A 63 -8.78 -24.84 -12.89
CA ALA A 63 -9.11 -24.46 -14.26
C ALA A 63 -9.08 -25.68 -15.19
N GLN A 64 -10.00 -25.71 -16.16
CA GLN A 64 -9.98 -26.74 -17.20
C GLN A 64 -8.97 -26.37 -18.29
N VAL A 65 -8.32 -27.40 -18.84
CA VAL A 65 -7.43 -27.23 -20.00
C VAL A 65 -8.30 -26.98 -21.25
N PRO A 66 -8.04 -25.92 -22.06
CA PRO A 66 -8.94 -25.52 -23.15
C PRO A 66 -9.28 -26.61 -24.18
N ASP A 67 -8.33 -27.51 -24.49
CA ASP A 67 -8.54 -28.64 -25.40
C ASP A 67 -7.84 -29.91 -24.87
N GLU A 68 -8.53 -30.61 -23.96
CA GLU A 68 -8.01 -31.82 -23.31
C GLU A 68 -7.68 -32.94 -24.32
N LYS A 69 -8.43 -33.06 -25.43
CA LYS A 69 -8.18 -34.08 -26.46
C LYS A 69 -6.89 -33.80 -27.21
N LYS A 70 -6.66 -32.55 -27.59
CA LYS A 70 -5.42 -32.13 -28.24
C LYS A 70 -4.23 -32.24 -27.30
N ALA A 71 -4.41 -31.89 -26.02
CA ALA A 71 -3.39 -32.08 -24.99
C ALA A 71 -3.01 -33.55 -24.84
N CYS A 72 -4.00 -34.45 -24.70
CA CYS A 72 -3.75 -35.88 -24.61
C CYS A 72 -3.08 -36.45 -25.87
N THR A 73 -3.52 -36.02 -27.05
CA THR A 73 -2.86 -36.39 -28.33
C THR A 73 -1.41 -35.93 -28.35
N PHE A 74 -1.12 -34.69 -27.93
CA PHE A 74 0.24 -34.15 -27.87
C PHE A 74 1.12 -34.98 -26.93
N ILE A 75 0.62 -35.33 -25.74
CA ILE A 75 1.36 -36.17 -24.78
C ILE A 75 1.71 -37.51 -25.41
N LYS A 76 0.74 -38.21 -26.00
CA LYS A 76 0.94 -39.53 -26.63
C LYS A 76 1.92 -39.48 -27.81
N SER A 77 1.89 -38.41 -28.61
CA SER A 77 2.77 -38.27 -29.77
C SER A 77 4.21 -37.91 -29.44
N ASN A 78 4.46 -37.31 -28.27
CA ASN A 78 5.80 -36.87 -27.85
C ASN A 78 6.40 -37.73 -26.73
N LEU A 79 5.69 -38.77 -26.27
CA LEU A 79 6.15 -39.71 -25.25
C LEU A 79 7.34 -40.52 -25.76
N ASP A 80 8.47 -40.44 -25.06
CA ASP A 80 9.61 -41.33 -25.18
C ASP A 80 9.55 -42.40 -24.08
N PRO A 81 9.19 -43.66 -24.40
CA PRO A 81 9.05 -44.73 -23.41
C PRO A 81 10.39 -45.20 -22.81
N SER A 82 11.53 -44.67 -23.30
CA SER A 82 12.87 -45.00 -22.83
C SER A 82 13.48 -43.91 -21.92
N ASN A 83 12.76 -42.82 -21.67
CA ASN A 83 13.23 -41.68 -20.89
C ASN A 83 12.35 -41.45 -19.66
N VAL A 84 12.95 -41.48 -18.47
CA VAL A 84 12.24 -41.34 -17.18
C VAL A 84 11.54 -39.98 -17.04
N ASP A 85 12.17 -38.88 -17.48
CA ASP A 85 11.58 -37.55 -17.41
C ASP A 85 10.37 -37.43 -18.35
N SER A 86 10.49 -37.98 -19.57
CA SER A 86 9.38 -38.05 -20.53
C SER A 86 8.18 -38.80 -19.94
N LEU A 87 8.43 -39.93 -19.28
CA LEU A 87 7.41 -40.74 -18.61
C LEU A 87 6.77 -39.99 -17.45
N PHE A 88 7.57 -39.31 -16.61
CA PHE A 88 7.07 -38.48 -15.52
C PHE A 88 6.12 -37.38 -16.01
N TYR A 89 6.58 -36.56 -16.96
CA TYR A 89 5.77 -35.46 -17.49
C TYR A 89 4.49 -35.98 -18.14
N ALA A 90 4.56 -37.09 -18.90
CA ALA A 90 3.39 -37.69 -19.53
C ALA A 90 2.40 -38.27 -18.50
N ALA A 91 2.89 -39.01 -17.50
CA ALA A 91 2.05 -39.64 -16.48
C ALA A 91 1.28 -38.58 -15.67
N GLN A 92 1.99 -37.59 -15.15
CA GLN A 92 1.40 -36.54 -14.31
C GLN A 92 0.44 -35.64 -15.10
N SER A 93 0.80 -35.29 -16.35
CA SER A 93 -0.10 -34.53 -17.22
C SER A 93 -1.36 -35.33 -17.56
N SER A 94 -1.23 -36.63 -17.81
CA SER A 94 -2.37 -37.48 -18.20
C SER A 94 -3.39 -37.66 -17.07
N GLN A 95 -2.94 -37.73 -15.81
CA GLN A 95 -3.83 -37.79 -14.64
C GLN A 95 -4.68 -36.54 -14.47
N ALA A 96 -4.15 -35.38 -14.88
CA ALA A 96 -4.88 -34.11 -14.80
C ALA A 96 -5.91 -33.93 -15.93
N LEU A 97 -5.95 -34.82 -16.93
CA LEU A 97 -6.86 -34.76 -18.08
C LEU A 97 -7.95 -35.83 -18.00
N SER A 98 -9.19 -35.46 -18.30
CA SER A 98 -10.30 -36.42 -18.26
C SER A 98 -10.21 -37.40 -19.44
N GLY A 99 -10.10 -38.71 -19.13
CA GLY A 99 -10.09 -39.78 -20.15
C GLY A 99 -8.79 -39.91 -20.95
N CYS A 100 -7.66 -39.35 -20.48
CA CYS A 100 -6.36 -39.52 -21.13
C CYS A 100 -5.60 -40.73 -20.57
N GLU A 101 -5.88 -41.93 -21.08
CA GLU A 101 -5.11 -43.13 -20.70
C GLU A 101 -3.91 -43.37 -21.62
N ILE A 102 -2.76 -43.67 -21.01
CA ILE A 102 -1.51 -44.01 -21.69
C ILE A 102 -1.18 -45.47 -21.41
N SER A 103 -1.08 -46.29 -22.46
CA SER A 103 -0.67 -47.70 -22.34
C SER A 103 0.85 -47.81 -22.20
N ILE A 104 1.31 -48.47 -21.15
CA ILE A 104 2.74 -48.65 -20.84
C ILE A 104 3.14 -50.11 -21.07
N SER A 105 4.31 -50.34 -21.70
CA SER A 105 4.84 -51.68 -21.92
C SER A 105 5.57 -52.21 -20.67
N ASN A 106 5.85 -53.52 -20.64
CA ASN A 106 6.59 -54.11 -19.52
C ASN A 106 8.03 -53.58 -19.46
N GLU A 107 8.65 -53.33 -20.61
CA GLU A 107 10.02 -52.79 -20.68
C GLU A 107 10.10 -51.38 -20.08
N THR A 108 9.10 -50.54 -20.34
CA THR A 108 8.99 -49.21 -19.73
C THR A 108 8.74 -49.29 -18.23
N LYS A 109 7.92 -50.25 -17.77
CA LYS A 109 7.73 -50.51 -16.35
C LYS A 109 9.04 -50.92 -15.67
N ASP A 110 9.78 -51.83 -16.28
CA ASP A 110 11.06 -52.32 -15.75
C ASP A 110 12.11 -51.20 -15.70
N LEU A 111 12.13 -50.32 -16.70
CA LEU A 111 12.95 -49.10 -16.70
C LEU A 111 12.64 -48.19 -15.50
N LEU A 112 11.35 -47.92 -15.24
CA LEU A 112 10.94 -47.08 -14.12
C LEU A 112 11.30 -47.72 -12.77
N LEU A 113 11.08 -49.02 -12.61
CA LEU A 113 11.49 -49.74 -11.41
C LEU A 113 13.01 -49.72 -11.20
N ALA A 114 13.80 -49.85 -12.28
CA ALA A 114 15.25 -49.80 -12.21
C ALA A 114 15.78 -48.41 -11.83
N ALA A 115 15.06 -47.34 -12.19
CA ALA A 115 15.39 -45.96 -11.82
C ALA A 115 15.09 -45.64 -10.34
N VAL A 116 14.33 -46.49 -9.64
CA VAL A 116 14.15 -46.41 -8.18
C VAL A 116 15.33 -47.14 -7.52
N SER A 117 16.50 -46.52 -7.58
CA SER A 117 17.77 -47.08 -7.09
C SER A 117 18.60 -46.02 -6.36
N GLU A 118 19.44 -46.46 -5.42
CA GLU A 118 20.40 -45.61 -4.71
C GLU A 118 21.48 -44.99 -5.62
N ASP A 119 21.66 -45.57 -6.81
CA ASP A 119 22.59 -45.09 -7.84
C ASP A 119 22.00 -43.95 -8.70
N SER A 120 20.68 -43.74 -8.64
CA SER A 120 19.98 -42.67 -9.36
C SER A 120 20.02 -41.35 -8.58
N SER A 121 19.84 -40.22 -9.27
CA SER A 121 19.70 -38.92 -8.58
C SER A 121 18.35 -38.81 -7.86
N VAL A 122 18.23 -37.88 -6.90
CA VAL A 122 16.94 -37.66 -6.21
C VAL A 122 15.83 -37.28 -7.20
N THR A 123 16.14 -36.46 -8.19
CA THR A 123 15.21 -36.10 -9.26
C THR A 123 14.76 -37.31 -10.09
N GLN A 124 15.67 -38.23 -10.43
CA GLN A 124 15.32 -39.44 -11.18
C GLN A 124 14.42 -40.37 -10.38
N ILE A 125 14.72 -40.56 -9.08
CA ILE A 125 13.88 -41.35 -8.16
C ILE A 125 12.49 -40.72 -8.07
N TYR A 126 12.42 -39.39 -7.87
CA TYR A 126 11.17 -38.64 -7.84
C TYR A 126 10.35 -38.84 -9.12
N HIS A 127 10.96 -38.61 -10.28
CA HIS A 127 10.29 -38.77 -11.57
C HIS A 127 9.82 -40.21 -11.81
N ALA A 128 10.63 -41.21 -11.46
CA ALA A 128 10.27 -42.61 -11.60
C ALA A 128 9.09 -43.01 -10.69
N VAL A 129 9.15 -42.65 -9.40
CA VAL A 129 8.08 -42.92 -8.42
C VAL A 129 6.78 -42.24 -8.82
N ALA A 130 6.85 -40.95 -9.18
CA ALA A 130 5.69 -40.19 -9.61
C ALA A 130 5.13 -40.73 -10.95
N ALA A 131 5.95 -41.21 -11.87
CA ALA A 131 5.48 -41.87 -13.09
C ALA A 131 4.77 -43.20 -12.79
N LEU A 132 5.35 -44.06 -11.92
CA LEU A 132 4.75 -45.32 -11.49
C LEU A 132 3.38 -45.09 -10.83
N SER A 133 3.30 -44.11 -9.91
CA SER A 133 2.04 -43.70 -9.30
C SER A 133 1.07 -43.11 -10.34
N GLY A 134 1.58 -42.31 -11.27
CA GLY A 134 0.83 -41.66 -12.34
C GLY A 134 0.09 -42.67 -13.24
N PHE A 135 0.80 -43.74 -13.62
CA PHE A 135 0.27 -44.83 -14.46
C PHE A 135 -0.47 -45.91 -13.67
N GLY A 136 -0.57 -45.81 -12.34
CA GLY A 136 -1.20 -46.84 -11.50
C GLY A 136 -0.44 -48.16 -11.48
N LEU A 137 0.89 -48.12 -11.65
CA LEU A 137 1.75 -49.30 -11.63
C LEU A 137 2.14 -49.67 -10.19
N PRO A 138 2.39 -50.96 -9.89
CA PRO A 138 2.83 -51.38 -8.56
C PRO A 138 4.16 -50.71 -8.17
N LEU A 139 4.20 -50.16 -6.96
CA LEU A 139 5.37 -49.49 -6.38
C LEU A 139 5.69 -50.11 -5.01
N ALA A 140 6.91 -50.61 -4.85
CA ALA A 140 7.41 -51.09 -3.56
C ALA A 140 7.82 -49.90 -2.68
N SER A 141 6.86 -49.33 -1.93
CA SER A 141 7.08 -48.07 -1.20
C SER A 141 8.24 -48.10 -0.20
N GLN A 142 8.49 -49.24 0.45
CA GLN A 142 9.60 -49.37 1.40
C GLN A 142 10.97 -49.36 0.71
N GLU A 143 11.07 -49.99 -0.46
CA GLU A 143 12.31 -50.01 -1.27
C GLU A 143 12.58 -48.61 -1.85
N ALA A 144 11.54 -47.96 -2.36
CA ALA A 144 11.61 -46.58 -2.86
C ALA A 144 12.04 -45.60 -1.77
N LEU A 145 11.50 -45.74 -0.55
CA LEU A 145 11.90 -44.93 0.60
C LEU A 145 13.38 -45.19 0.99
N GLY A 146 13.82 -46.45 0.98
CA GLY A 146 15.21 -46.81 1.23
C GLY A 146 16.16 -46.19 0.21
N ALA A 147 15.85 -46.31 -1.08
CA ALA A 147 16.63 -45.70 -2.15
C ALA A 147 16.69 -44.17 -2.02
N LEU A 148 15.54 -43.54 -1.73
CA LEU A 148 15.42 -42.09 -1.57
C LEU A 148 16.26 -41.58 -0.39
N THR A 149 16.14 -42.19 0.79
CA THR A 149 16.89 -41.78 2.00
C THR A 149 18.39 -41.99 1.85
N ALA A 150 18.81 -43.14 1.29
CA ALA A 150 20.22 -43.39 0.98
C ALA A 150 20.79 -42.37 0.01
N ARG A 151 20.01 -41.95 -0.99
CA ARG A 151 20.45 -40.94 -1.96
C ARG A 151 20.43 -39.52 -1.38
N LEU A 152 19.43 -39.16 -0.60
CA LEU A 152 19.28 -37.84 0.01
C LEU A 152 20.48 -37.50 0.91
N SER A 153 21.00 -38.48 1.65
CA SER A 153 22.24 -38.34 2.46
C SER A 153 23.51 -37.98 1.67
N LYS A 154 23.47 -38.10 0.33
CA LYS A 154 24.59 -37.75 -0.57
C LYS A 154 24.32 -36.47 -1.38
N GLU A 155 23.09 -35.97 -1.40
CA GLU A 155 22.63 -34.89 -2.27
C GLU A 155 21.83 -33.85 -1.46
N GLU A 156 22.53 -33.16 -0.55
CA GLU A 156 21.95 -32.27 0.48
C GLU A 156 21.53 -30.87 -0.05
N THR A 157 20.90 -30.80 -1.22
CA THR A 157 20.37 -29.53 -1.75
C THR A 157 18.93 -29.30 -1.28
N VAL A 158 18.50 -28.03 -1.18
CA VAL A 158 17.10 -27.71 -0.83
C VAL A 158 16.15 -28.37 -1.83
N LEU A 159 16.43 -28.25 -3.12
CA LEU A 159 15.60 -28.81 -4.18
C LEU A 159 15.50 -30.33 -4.11
N ALA A 160 16.61 -31.04 -3.86
CA ALA A 160 16.58 -32.49 -3.68
C ALA A 160 15.70 -32.90 -2.49
N THR A 161 15.80 -32.17 -1.37
CA THR A 161 14.98 -32.42 -0.18
C THR A 161 13.50 -32.15 -0.48
N VAL A 162 13.17 -31.06 -1.17
CA VAL A 162 11.80 -30.75 -1.63
C VAL A 162 11.26 -31.84 -2.55
N GLN A 163 12.06 -32.34 -3.50
CA GLN A 163 11.68 -33.47 -4.36
C GLN A 163 11.52 -34.78 -3.56
N ALA A 164 12.28 -34.97 -2.48
CA ALA A 164 12.07 -36.10 -1.58
C ALA A 164 10.72 -36.01 -0.85
N LEU A 165 10.31 -34.82 -0.39
CA LEU A 165 8.97 -34.59 0.15
C LEU A 165 7.88 -34.91 -0.88
N GLN A 166 8.05 -34.45 -2.13
CA GLN A 166 7.13 -34.77 -3.23
C GLN A 166 7.07 -36.28 -3.51
N THR A 167 8.21 -36.96 -3.51
CA THR A 167 8.31 -38.42 -3.71
C THR A 167 7.55 -39.16 -2.61
N ALA A 168 7.79 -38.79 -1.34
CA ALA A 168 7.13 -39.39 -0.18
C ALA A 168 5.60 -39.24 -0.23
N SER A 169 5.07 -38.17 -0.84
CA SER A 169 3.63 -37.98 -1.02
C SER A 169 2.96 -39.01 -1.95
N TYR A 170 3.74 -39.76 -2.74
CA TYR A 170 3.24 -40.85 -3.59
C TYR A 170 3.42 -42.24 -2.98
N LEU A 171 4.15 -42.36 -1.87
CA LEU A 171 4.42 -43.64 -1.23
C LEU A 171 3.25 -44.08 -0.34
N SER A 172 3.08 -45.39 -0.13
CA SER A 172 2.09 -45.90 0.81
C SER A 172 2.38 -45.42 2.24
N GLN A 173 1.33 -45.05 2.99
CA GLN A 173 1.43 -44.73 4.44
C GLN A 173 1.91 -45.92 5.29
N GLN A 174 1.95 -47.13 4.74
CA GLN A 174 2.55 -48.29 5.40
C GLN A 174 4.09 -48.21 5.48
N ALA A 175 4.72 -47.41 4.61
CA ALA A 175 6.14 -47.10 4.72
C ALA A 175 6.38 -46.09 5.84
N ASP A 176 7.52 -46.21 6.53
CA ASP A 176 7.86 -45.31 7.64
C ASP A 176 8.38 -43.95 7.16
N LEU A 177 7.47 -43.04 6.82
CA LEU A 177 7.80 -41.73 6.24
C LEU A 177 8.37 -40.71 7.24
N ARG A 178 8.54 -41.08 8.52
CA ARG A 178 8.96 -40.15 9.59
C ARG A 178 10.27 -39.44 9.29
N SER A 179 11.27 -40.16 8.75
CA SER A 179 12.56 -39.56 8.41
C SER A 179 12.44 -38.45 7.36
N ILE A 180 11.49 -38.56 6.42
CA ILE A 180 11.27 -37.53 5.40
C ILE A 180 10.42 -36.38 5.97
N VAL A 181 9.52 -36.65 6.91
CA VAL A 181 8.75 -35.61 7.61
C VAL A 181 9.67 -34.75 8.48
N GLU A 182 10.66 -35.35 9.15
CA GLU A 182 11.65 -34.62 9.96
C GLU A 182 12.46 -33.60 9.13
N GLU A 183 12.72 -33.88 7.85
CA GLU A 183 13.38 -32.94 6.93
C GLU A 183 12.61 -31.62 6.73
N ILE A 184 11.31 -31.58 7.02
CA ILE A 184 10.52 -30.34 6.95
C ILE A 184 11.06 -29.34 7.96
N GLU A 185 11.40 -29.77 9.18
CA GLU A 185 11.95 -28.90 10.22
C GLU A 185 13.32 -28.34 9.81
N ASP A 186 14.15 -29.19 9.21
CA ASP A 186 15.46 -28.80 8.68
C ASP A 186 15.34 -27.80 7.52
N LEU A 187 14.39 -28.00 6.62
CA LEU A 187 14.09 -27.05 5.55
C LEU A 187 13.54 -25.72 6.09
N VAL A 188 12.66 -25.75 7.09
CA VAL A 188 12.15 -24.54 7.74
C VAL A 188 13.30 -23.74 8.39
N ALA A 189 14.26 -24.42 9.01
CA ALA A 189 15.43 -23.79 9.61
C ALA A 189 16.38 -23.14 8.59
N ARG A 190 16.34 -23.58 7.32
CA ARG A 190 17.15 -23.06 6.20
C ARG A 190 16.51 -21.87 5.47
N LEU A 191 15.28 -21.51 5.79
CA LEU A 191 14.62 -20.36 5.18
C LEU A 191 15.20 -19.04 5.68
N ASP A 192 15.42 -18.11 4.76
CA ASP A 192 15.82 -16.74 5.06
C ASP A 192 14.61 -15.86 5.33
N GLU A 193 14.62 -15.24 6.51
CA GLU A 193 13.63 -14.25 6.89
C GLU A 193 14.07 -12.86 6.40
N LEU A 194 13.26 -12.24 5.54
CA LEU A 194 13.52 -10.90 5.02
C LEU A 194 12.54 -9.89 5.64
N GLY A 195 13.08 -9.09 6.58
CA GLY A 195 12.37 -7.96 7.16
C GLY A 195 11.13 -8.32 7.97
N GLY A 196 11.03 -9.54 8.52
CA GLY A 196 9.89 -10.01 9.31
C GLY A 196 8.59 -10.21 8.53
N VAL A 197 8.61 -10.01 7.21
CA VAL A 197 7.42 -10.05 6.34
C VAL A 197 7.47 -11.20 5.34
N TYR A 198 8.68 -11.61 4.94
CA TYR A 198 8.91 -12.62 3.92
C TYR A 198 9.78 -13.75 4.47
N LEU A 199 9.51 -14.96 4.01
CA LEU A 199 10.31 -16.14 4.28
C LEU A 199 10.56 -16.87 2.96
N GLN A 200 11.82 -17.13 2.61
CA GLN A 200 12.19 -17.76 1.32
C GLN A 200 13.53 -18.47 1.37
N PHE A 201 13.79 -19.38 0.44
CA PHE A 201 15.12 -19.95 0.24
C PHE A 201 16.03 -19.03 -0.60
N GLU A 202 17.35 -19.14 -0.43
CA GLU A 202 18.35 -18.47 -1.28
C GLU A 202 18.19 -18.84 -2.77
N GLU A 203 17.75 -20.07 -3.06
CA GLU A 203 17.49 -20.58 -4.40
C GLU A 203 16.31 -19.87 -5.10
N GLY A 204 15.48 -19.12 -4.36
CA GLY A 204 14.47 -18.23 -4.89
C GLY A 204 13.02 -18.73 -4.82
N LEU A 205 12.16 -18.02 -5.55
CA LEU A 205 10.69 -18.16 -5.47
C LEU A 205 10.20 -19.56 -5.83
N GLU A 206 10.75 -20.16 -6.89
CA GLU A 206 10.30 -21.45 -7.41
C GLU A 206 10.50 -22.57 -6.39
N THR A 207 11.70 -22.68 -5.83
CA THR A 207 12.02 -23.65 -4.77
C THR A 207 11.17 -23.42 -3.52
N THR A 208 10.97 -22.15 -3.14
CA THR A 208 10.13 -21.77 -1.99
C THR A 208 8.67 -22.19 -2.18
N ALA A 209 8.11 -21.96 -3.37
CA ALA A 209 6.74 -22.33 -3.70
C ALA A 209 6.58 -23.86 -3.81
N LEU A 210 7.53 -24.56 -4.43
CA LEU A 210 7.54 -26.02 -4.50
C LEU A 210 7.65 -26.65 -3.11
N PHE A 211 8.45 -26.08 -2.20
CA PHE A 211 8.53 -26.53 -0.81
C PHE A 211 7.18 -26.46 -0.11
N VAL A 212 6.47 -25.33 -0.22
CA VAL A 212 5.13 -25.19 0.36
C VAL A 212 4.18 -26.24 -0.23
N ALA A 213 4.13 -26.37 -1.55
CA ALA A 213 3.27 -27.35 -2.20
C ALA A 213 3.59 -28.80 -1.77
N ALA A 214 4.87 -29.16 -1.72
CA ALA A 214 5.33 -30.48 -1.35
C ALA A 214 5.04 -30.81 0.12
N THR A 215 5.30 -29.85 1.02
CA THR A 215 5.07 -30.00 2.45
C THR A 215 3.60 -30.25 2.74
N TYR A 216 2.70 -29.39 2.28
CA TYR A 216 1.27 -29.57 2.54
C TYR A 216 0.72 -30.85 1.91
N LYS A 217 1.19 -31.21 0.71
CA LYS A 217 0.79 -32.48 0.07
C LYS A 217 1.24 -33.71 0.86
N LEU A 218 2.49 -33.74 1.34
CA LEU A 218 2.99 -34.83 2.17
C LEU A 218 2.26 -34.89 3.52
N MET A 219 2.06 -33.74 4.15
CA MET A 219 1.45 -33.66 5.48
C MET A 219 -0.05 -33.97 5.46
N ASP A 220 -0.77 -33.62 4.39
CA ASP A 220 -2.14 -34.12 4.16
C ASP A 220 -2.16 -35.64 3.95
N HIS A 221 -1.15 -36.18 3.25
CA HIS A 221 -1.01 -37.62 3.03
C HIS A 221 -0.67 -38.39 4.30
N VAL A 222 0.22 -37.90 5.16
CA VAL A 222 0.58 -38.57 6.44
C VAL A 222 -0.48 -38.30 7.53
N GLY A 223 -1.25 -37.21 7.41
CA GLY A 223 -2.29 -36.84 8.36
C GLY A 223 -1.78 -36.15 9.62
N THR A 224 -0.60 -35.55 9.55
CA THR A 224 0.06 -34.78 10.63
C THR A 224 0.19 -33.31 10.23
N GLU A 225 0.06 -32.40 11.19
CA GLU A 225 0.25 -30.97 10.97
C GLU A 225 1.71 -30.65 10.60
N PRO A 226 1.98 -29.81 9.58
CA PRO A 226 3.34 -29.41 9.22
C PRO A 226 4.02 -28.66 10.36
N SER A 227 5.31 -28.92 10.59
CA SER A 227 6.17 -28.17 11.52
C SER A 227 6.52 -26.77 10.98
N ILE A 228 5.52 -26.02 10.53
CA ILE A 228 5.60 -24.63 10.07
C ILE A 228 4.64 -23.82 10.92
N LYS A 229 5.13 -22.81 11.63
CA LYS A 229 4.28 -21.95 12.46
C LYS A 229 3.36 -21.07 11.61
N GLU A 230 2.20 -20.68 12.16
CA GLU A 230 1.21 -19.86 11.44
C GLU A 230 1.80 -18.56 10.86
N ASP A 231 2.69 -17.90 11.60
CA ASP A 231 3.39 -16.68 11.16
C ASP A 231 4.32 -16.95 9.97
N GLN A 232 5.05 -18.06 10.00
CA GLN A 232 5.90 -18.51 8.90
C GLN A 232 5.08 -18.84 7.66
N VAL A 233 3.87 -19.40 7.82
CA VAL A 233 2.95 -19.63 6.68
C VAL A 233 2.54 -18.31 6.03
N ILE A 234 2.21 -17.28 6.82
CA ILE A 234 1.89 -15.94 6.30
C ILE A 234 3.12 -15.31 5.61
N GLN A 235 4.31 -15.46 6.16
CA GLN A 235 5.54 -14.94 5.55
C GLN A 235 5.89 -15.65 4.23
N LEU A 236 5.75 -16.98 4.16
CA LEU A 236 5.89 -17.76 2.94
C LEU A 236 4.87 -17.31 1.89
N MET A 237 3.62 -17.12 2.32
CA MET A 237 2.54 -16.63 1.46
C MET A 237 2.85 -15.24 0.88
N ASN A 238 3.35 -14.32 1.72
CA ASN A 238 3.78 -12.99 1.28
C ASN A 238 4.89 -13.05 0.24
N THR A 239 5.88 -13.94 0.41
CA THR A 239 6.93 -14.18 -0.58
C THR A 239 6.33 -14.67 -1.89
N ILE A 240 5.53 -15.74 -1.83
CA ILE A 240 5.01 -16.45 -3.00
C ILE A 240 4.13 -15.53 -3.86
N PHE A 241 3.34 -14.65 -3.23
CA PHE A 241 2.42 -13.74 -3.93
C PHE A 241 2.94 -12.31 -4.10
N SER A 242 4.19 -12.03 -3.73
CA SER A 242 4.83 -10.73 -3.99
C SER A 242 4.99 -10.46 -5.50
N LYS A 243 5.20 -11.51 -6.30
CA LYS A 243 5.30 -11.44 -7.76
C LYS A 243 3.96 -11.77 -8.40
N LYS A 244 3.47 -10.87 -9.26
CA LYS A 244 2.16 -11.00 -9.93
C LYS A 244 2.26 -11.33 -11.43
N ASN A 245 3.48 -11.36 -11.98
CA ASN A 245 3.74 -11.57 -13.40
C ASN A 245 4.80 -12.66 -13.56
N PHE A 246 4.51 -13.69 -14.36
CA PHE A 246 5.37 -14.86 -14.51
C PHE A 246 5.83 -15.00 -15.97
N GLU A 247 7.13 -14.85 -16.18
CA GLU A 247 7.75 -14.99 -17.51
C GLU A 247 8.06 -16.46 -17.81
N SER A 248 8.44 -17.24 -16.79
CA SER A 248 8.76 -18.67 -16.88
C SER A 248 7.54 -19.56 -16.56
N LEU A 249 7.39 -20.66 -17.30
CA LEU A 249 6.36 -21.68 -17.02
C LEU A 249 6.58 -22.41 -15.69
N PRO A 250 7.79 -22.94 -15.37
CA PRO A 250 8.08 -23.54 -14.06
C PRO A 250 7.77 -22.60 -12.89
N GLU A 251 8.09 -21.32 -13.02
CA GLU A 251 7.80 -20.31 -11.99
C GLU A 251 6.28 -20.16 -11.78
N ALA A 252 5.51 -19.98 -12.87
CA ALA A 252 4.05 -19.92 -12.77
C ALA A 252 3.45 -21.19 -12.17
N PHE A 253 3.98 -22.36 -12.56
CA PHE A 253 3.54 -23.66 -12.06
C PHE A 253 3.80 -23.83 -10.56
N SER A 254 4.99 -23.44 -10.08
CA SER A 254 5.34 -23.55 -8.66
C SER A 254 4.44 -22.66 -7.80
N VAL A 255 4.19 -21.42 -8.22
CA VAL A 255 3.26 -20.50 -7.52
C VAL A 255 1.83 -21.04 -7.55
N ALA A 256 1.38 -21.58 -8.68
CA ALA A 256 0.06 -22.19 -8.78
C ALA A 256 -0.10 -23.40 -7.84
N SER A 257 0.93 -24.24 -7.76
CA SER A 257 0.95 -25.41 -6.87
C SER A 257 0.91 -25.01 -5.39
N ALA A 258 1.68 -23.98 -5.01
CA ALA A 258 1.67 -23.44 -3.65
C ALA A 258 0.33 -22.77 -3.31
N ALA A 259 -0.24 -22.02 -4.27
CA ALA A 259 -1.54 -21.37 -4.09
C ALA A 259 -2.65 -22.41 -3.90
N ALA A 260 -2.62 -23.52 -4.65
CA ALA A 260 -3.55 -24.63 -4.46
C ALA A 260 -3.43 -25.24 -3.06
N ALA A 261 -2.20 -25.55 -2.63
CA ALA A 261 -1.93 -26.09 -1.29
C ALA A 261 -2.41 -25.16 -0.16
N LEU A 262 -2.13 -23.85 -0.24
CA LEU A 262 -2.56 -22.88 0.79
C LEU A 262 -4.06 -22.53 0.70
N SER A 263 -4.69 -22.74 -0.45
CA SER A 263 -6.12 -22.48 -0.66
C SER A 263 -7.00 -23.50 0.05
N GLN A 264 -6.59 -24.78 0.01
CA GLN A 264 -7.31 -25.90 0.61
C GLN A 264 -6.31 -26.94 1.12
N ASN A 265 -6.18 -27.05 2.44
CA ASN A 265 -5.42 -28.11 3.13
C ASN A 265 -6.01 -28.34 4.52
N ARG A 266 -5.57 -29.37 5.23
CA ARG A 266 -6.15 -29.73 6.54
C ARG A 266 -5.70 -28.88 7.74
N TYR A 267 -4.76 -27.95 7.56
CA TYR A 267 -4.02 -27.34 8.67
C TYR A 267 -4.08 -25.80 8.68
N HIS A 268 -3.54 -25.14 7.67
CA HIS A 268 -3.37 -23.68 7.65
C HIS A 268 -3.96 -23.08 6.37
N VAL A 269 -5.04 -22.33 6.48
CA VAL A 269 -5.71 -21.63 5.38
C VAL A 269 -5.59 -20.12 5.63
N PRO A 270 -4.64 -19.42 4.97
CA PRO A 270 -4.54 -17.97 5.06
C PRO A 270 -5.81 -17.27 4.57
N VAL A 271 -6.30 -16.33 5.38
CA VAL A 271 -7.51 -15.56 5.08
C VAL A 271 -7.15 -14.17 4.55
N VAL A 272 -7.86 -13.75 3.51
CA VAL A 272 -7.74 -12.45 2.86
C VAL A 272 -9.08 -11.72 3.00
N VAL A 273 -9.09 -10.50 3.56
CA VAL A 273 -10.31 -9.72 3.81
C VAL A 273 -10.25 -8.35 3.14
N VAL A 274 -11.01 -8.16 2.06
CA VAL A 274 -10.99 -6.93 1.28
C VAL A 274 -12.35 -6.25 1.32
N PRO A 275 -12.44 -4.93 1.61
CA PRO A 275 -13.70 -4.20 1.50
C PRO A 275 -14.14 -4.05 0.03
N GLU A 276 -15.44 -4.21 -0.23
CA GLU A 276 -16.03 -4.07 -1.56
C GLU A 276 -16.67 -2.68 -1.71
N GLY A 277 -16.19 -1.88 -2.68
CA GLY A 277 -16.73 -0.55 -3.01
C GLY A 277 -15.66 0.56 -3.03
N SER A 278 -15.96 1.67 -3.72
CA SER A 278 -15.12 2.88 -3.69
C SER A 278 -15.37 3.65 -2.38
N PRO A 279 -14.34 4.09 -1.64
CA PRO A 279 -14.51 4.93 -0.45
C PRO A 279 -15.13 6.32 -0.76
N SER A 280 -15.37 6.63 -2.04
CA SER A 280 -15.77 7.96 -2.53
C SER A 280 -17.27 8.14 -2.75
N ASP A 281 -18.07 7.08 -2.73
CA ASP A 281 -19.51 7.13 -3.06
C ASP A 281 -20.38 6.81 -1.84
N THR A 282 -20.44 7.75 -0.88
CA THR A 282 -21.20 7.59 0.38
C THR A 282 -22.32 8.60 0.51
N GLN A 283 -23.25 8.61 -0.45
CA GLN A 283 -24.58 9.20 -0.22
C GLN A 283 -25.70 8.15 -0.08
N GLU A 284 -25.49 6.87 -0.40
CA GLU A 284 -26.60 5.89 -0.42
C GLU A 284 -26.38 4.48 0.16
N GLN A 285 -25.21 4.08 0.68
CA GLN A 285 -25.06 2.71 1.22
C GLN A 285 -24.87 2.67 2.72
N ALA A 286 -25.94 2.32 3.42
CA ALA A 286 -25.92 1.96 4.83
C ALA A 286 -25.48 0.49 5.07
N PHE A 287 -24.50 0.06 4.28
CA PHE A 287 -23.99 -1.30 4.23
C PHE A 287 -22.47 -1.27 4.13
N LEU A 288 -21.77 -2.10 4.91
CA LEU A 288 -20.34 -2.41 4.71
C LEU A 288 -20.25 -3.82 4.15
N ARG A 289 -19.62 -3.97 2.99
CA ARG A 289 -19.42 -5.26 2.34
C ARG A 289 -17.96 -5.67 2.40
N LEU A 290 -17.72 -6.89 2.85
CA LEU A 290 -16.40 -7.48 2.95
C LEU A 290 -16.35 -8.76 2.12
N GLN A 291 -15.34 -8.84 1.27
CA GLN A 291 -14.97 -10.07 0.60
C GLN A 291 -13.97 -10.82 1.47
N VAL A 292 -14.35 -12.00 1.96
CA VAL A 292 -13.50 -12.88 2.76
C VAL A 292 -13.18 -14.11 1.93
N THR A 293 -11.91 -14.26 1.54
CA THR A 293 -11.46 -15.28 0.60
C THR A 293 -10.21 -16.00 1.09
N ASN A 294 -9.95 -17.17 0.51
CA ASN A 294 -8.62 -17.79 0.58
C ASN A 294 -7.64 -17.13 -0.40
N VAL A 295 -6.42 -17.67 -0.47
CA VAL A 295 -5.33 -17.17 -1.32
C VAL A 295 -5.61 -17.21 -2.83
N LEU A 296 -6.59 -18.00 -3.28
CA LEU A 296 -7.04 -18.06 -4.68
C LEU A 296 -8.25 -17.16 -4.96
N SER A 297 -8.54 -16.20 -4.07
CA SER A 297 -9.72 -15.31 -4.17
C SER A 297 -11.06 -16.08 -4.19
N GLN A 298 -11.09 -17.31 -3.67
CA GLN A 298 -12.31 -18.10 -3.56
C GLN A 298 -13.04 -17.75 -2.25
N PRO A 299 -14.37 -17.50 -2.28
CA PRO A 299 -15.11 -17.09 -1.09
C PRO A 299 -15.12 -18.14 0.02
N LEU A 300 -14.82 -17.72 1.26
CA LEU A 300 -14.93 -18.57 2.45
C LEU A 300 -16.34 -18.49 3.04
N THR A 301 -17.30 -19.14 2.38
CA THR A 301 -18.74 -19.05 2.73
C THR A 301 -19.10 -19.64 4.10
N GLN A 302 -18.23 -20.49 4.66
CA GLN A 302 -18.39 -21.05 6.01
C GLN A 302 -17.83 -20.14 7.11
N ALA A 303 -17.13 -19.07 6.74
CA ALA A 303 -16.61 -18.12 7.71
C ALA A 303 -17.75 -17.34 8.38
N THR A 304 -17.57 -17.03 9.65
CA THR A 304 -18.42 -16.14 10.42
C THR A 304 -17.66 -14.83 10.64
N VAL A 305 -18.16 -13.75 10.04
CA VAL A 305 -17.53 -12.43 10.15
C VAL A 305 -18.30 -11.61 11.18
N LYS A 306 -17.59 -11.10 12.18
CA LYS A 306 -18.15 -10.29 13.27
C LYS A 306 -17.45 -8.94 13.32
N LEU A 307 -18.24 -7.88 13.42
CA LEU A 307 -17.75 -6.58 13.84
C LEU A 307 -17.55 -6.61 15.36
N GLU A 308 -16.33 -6.44 15.83
CA GLU A 308 -16.06 -6.24 17.25
C GLU A 308 -16.56 -4.87 17.69
N HIS A 309 -16.14 -3.83 16.97
CA HIS A 309 -16.58 -2.45 17.18
C HIS A 309 -16.40 -1.59 15.94
N ALA A 310 -17.23 -0.57 15.79
CA ALA A 310 -17.01 0.57 14.90
C ALA A 310 -16.99 1.87 15.70
N LYS A 311 -15.96 2.69 15.50
CA LYS A 311 -15.74 3.94 16.23
C LYS A 311 -15.61 5.11 15.28
N SER A 312 -16.14 6.26 15.67
CA SER A 312 -15.90 7.52 14.96
C SER A 312 -14.46 7.97 15.16
N VAL A 313 -13.72 8.24 14.07
CA VAL A 313 -12.32 8.72 14.14
C VAL A 313 -12.25 10.06 14.89
N ALA A 314 -13.20 10.96 14.65
CA ALA A 314 -13.19 12.31 15.23
C ALA A 314 -13.60 12.34 16.71
N SER A 315 -14.60 11.56 17.10
CA SER A 315 -15.16 11.61 18.47
C SER A 315 -14.77 10.44 19.35
N ARG A 316 -14.13 9.41 18.78
CA ARG A 316 -13.84 8.10 19.40
C ARG A 316 -15.06 7.37 19.97
N ALA A 317 -16.27 7.86 19.69
CA ALA A 317 -17.51 7.24 20.15
C ALA A 317 -17.75 5.94 19.37
N THR A 318 -18.03 4.86 20.11
CA THR A 318 -18.47 3.60 19.52
C THR A 318 -19.88 3.78 18.99
N VAL A 319 -20.06 3.60 17.69
CA VAL A 319 -21.36 3.71 17.00
C VAL A 319 -22.00 2.34 16.76
N LEU A 320 -21.18 1.28 16.66
CA LEU A 320 -21.61 -0.11 16.52
C LEU A 320 -20.65 -1.03 17.29
N GLN A 321 -21.16 -2.13 17.83
CA GLN A 321 -20.34 -3.13 18.50
C GLN A 321 -21.00 -4.50 18.48
N LYS A 322 -20.17 -5.55 18.41
CA LYS A 322 -20.59 -6.95 18.51
C LYS A 322 -21.70 -7.33 17.51
N THR A 323 -21.64 -6.80 16.30
CA THR A 323 -22.64 -7.06 15.25
C THR A 323 -22.09 -8.07 14.25
N SER A 324 -22.88 -9.08 13.92
CA SER A 324 -22.49 -10.06 12.90
C SER A 324 -22.80 -9.57 11.49
N PHE A 325 -21.93 -9.88 10.54
CA PHE A 325 -22.22 -9.70 9.13
C PHE A 325 -23.15 -10.82 8.66
N THR A 326 -24.01 -10.50 7.69
CA THR A 326 -24.86 -11.47 7.00
C THR A 326 -24.25 -11.86 5.66
N PRO A 327 -24.12 -13.16 5.34
CA PRO A 327 -23.65 -13.57 4.03
C PRO A 327 -24.69 -13.24 2.95
N VAL A 328 -24.27 -12.53 1.91
CA VAL A 328 -25.09 -12.14 0.74
C VAL A 328 -24.33 -12.54 -0.52
N GLY A 329 -24.61 -13.74 -1.05
CA GLY A 329 -23.81 -14.31 -2.14
C GLY A 329 -22.38 -14.61 -1.68
N ASP A 330 -21.39 -14.04 -2.37
CA ASP A 330 -19.95 -14.24 -2.10
C ASP A 330 -19.35 -13.22 -1.12
N VAL A 331 -20.18 -12.32 -0.57
CA VAL A 331 -19.73 -11.22 0.30
C VAL A 331 -20.46 -11.22 1.64
N PHE A 332 -19.78 -10.70 2.66
CA PHE A 332 -20.33 -10.49 3.99
C PHE A 332 -20.80 -9.05 4.10
N GLU A 333 -22.10 -8.85 4.33
CA GLU A 333 -22.72 -7.53 4.42
C GLU A 333 -23.08 -7.21 5.87
N LEU A 334 -22.66 -6.05 6.36
CA LEU A 334 -23.10 -5.47 7.61
C LEU A 334 -24.06 -4.32 7.31
N ASN A 335 -25.34 -4.51 7.61
CA ASN A 335 -26.37 -3.48 7.49
C ASN A 335 -26.39 -2.60 8.74
N PHE A 336 -26.28 -1.29 8.54
CA PHE A 336 -26.37 -0.27 9.58
C PHE A 336 -27.30 0.89 9.23
N VAL A 337 -28.35 0.65 8.42
CA VAL A 337 -29.41 1.63 8.04
C VAL A 337 -30.02 2.32 9.25
N ASN A 338 -30.17 1.60 10.36
CA ASN A 338 -30.79 2.12 11.58
C ASN A 338 -29.80 2.85 12.51
N VAL A 339 -28.53 2.97 12.11
CA VAL A 339 -27.48 3.64 12.88
C VAL A 339 -27.26 5.03 12.30
N LYS A 340 -27.43 6.05 13.14
CA LYS A 340 -27.14 7.43 12.75
C LYS A 340 -25.65 7.69 12.84
N PHE A 341 -24.97 7.60 11.70
CA PHE A 341 -23.60 8.11 11.57
C PHE A 341 -23.64 9.63 11.41
N SER A 342 -22.89 10.34 12.26
CA SER A 342 -22.48 11.71 11.96
C SER A 342 -21.54 11.71 10.75
N SER A 343 -21.48 12.81 9.99
CA SER A 343 -20.47 12.95 8.92
C SER A 343 -19.06 12.79 9.49
N GLY A 344 -18.24 11.93 8.90
CA GLY A 344 -16.86 11.68 9.34
C GLY A 344 -16.36 10.29 8.97
N TYR A 345 -15.11 10.01 9.30
CA TYR A 345 -14.48 8.70 9.12
C TYR A 345 -14.77 7.79 10.32
N TYR A 346 -14.81 6.48 10.06
CA TYR A 346 -15.10 5.45 11.05
C TYR A 346 -14.18 4.25 10.87
N ASP A 347 -13.62 3.76 11.98
CA ASP A 347 -12.77 2.57 12.01
C ASP A 347 -13.63 1.36 12.39
N PHE A 348 -13.52 0.29 11.61
CA PHE A 348 -14.24 -0.97 11.80
C PHE A 348 -13.26 -2.09 12.17
N SER A 349 -13.34 -2.59 13.41
CA SER A 349 -12.59 -3.75 13.85
C SER A 349 -13.39 -5.03 13.59
N VAL A 350 -12.85 -5.89 12.73
CA VAL A 350 -13.53 -7.08 12.22
C VAL A 350 -12.78 -8.33 12.64
N LYS A 351 -13.51 -9.36 13.02
CA LYS A 351 -12.99 -10.68 13.34
C LYS A 351 -13.60 -11.71 12.41
N VAL A 352 -12.76 -12.56 11.83
CA VAL A 352 -13.18 -13.72 11.03
C VAL A 352 -12.99 -14.97 11.88
N GLU A 353 -14.07 -15.73 12.07
CA GLU A 353 -14.09 -17.00 12.80
C GLU A 353 -14.73 -18.09 11.92
N GLY A 354 -14.76 -19.34 12.38
CA GLY A 354 -15.48 -20.42 11.71
C GLY A 354 -14.65 -21.70 11.65
N ASP A 355 -13.70 -21.74 10.73
CA ASP A 355 -12.75 -22.83 10.58
C ASP A 355 -11.53 -22.57 11.46
N ASN A 356 -11.08 -23.58 12.21
CA ASN A 356 -9.90 -23.47 13.07
C ASN A 356 -8.59 -23.39 12.27
N ARG A 357 -8.63 -23.70 10.96
CA ARG A 357 -7.50 -23.57 10.05
C ARG A 357 -7.25 -22.13 9.59
N TYR A 358 -8.17 -21.20 9.86
CA TYR A 358 -8.04 -19.81 9.41
C TYR A 358 -6.93 -19.09 10.16
N ILE A 359 -5.86 -18.73 9.45
CA ILE A 359 -4.70 -18.03 10.01
C ILE A 359 -4.63 -16.58 9.51
N ALA A 360 -4.18 -15.68 10.40
CA ALA A 360 -4.00 -14.25 10.16
C ALA A 360 -2.57 -13.82 10.55
N ASN A 361 -2.18 -12.58 10.23
CA ASN A 361 -0.81 -12.11 10.45
C ASN A 361 -0.49 -11.90 11.95
N THR A 362 0.43 -12.67 12.51
CA THR A 362 0.95 -12.54 13.89
C THR A 362 2.46 -12.80 13.89
N VAL A 363 3.26 -12.18 14.76
CA VAL A 363 4.70 -12.47 14.91
C VAL A 363 5.04 -12.67 16.39
N GLU A 364 5.61 -13.81 16.76
CA GLU A 364 6.00 -14.11 18.15
C GLU A 364 7.44 -13.66 18.45
N VAL A 365 7.68 -13.06 19.61
CA VAL A 365 9.01 -12.56 20.01
C VAL A 365 9.34 -13.05 21.43
N THR A 366 10.49 -13.72 21.58
CA THR A 366 10.93 -14.26 22.87
C THR A 366 11.82 -13.26 23.62
N TYR A 367 11.57 -13.04 24.91
CA TYR A 367 12.43 -12.21 25.74
C TYR A 367 13.79 -12.91 25.98
N PRO A 368 14.95 -12.20 25.88
CA PRO A 368 15.15 -10.77 25.62
C PRO A 368 15.54 -10.43 24.16
N ALA A 369 15.15 -11.23 23.18
CA ALA A 369 15.50 -11.01 21.76
C ALA A 369 14.77 -9.81 21.15
N LYS A 370 15.29 -9.19 20.08
CA LYS A 370 14.52 -8.16 19.35
C LYS A 370 13.83 -8.83 18.17
N ALA A 371 12.59 -8.43 17.86
CA ALA A 371 11.92 -8.79 16.62
C ALA A 371 12.80 -8.43 15.42
N LYS A 372 12.87 -9.35 14.46
CA LYS A 372 13.61 -9.14 13.22
C LYS A 372 12.75 -8.33 12.25
N GLY A 373 13.37 -7.35 11.60
CA GLY A 373 12.65 -6.40 10.73
C GLY A 373 11.97 -5.26 11.50
N ALA A 374 11.15 -4.49 10.78
CA ALA A 374 10.39 -3.39 11.34
C ALA A 374 8.91 -3.53 10.97
N PHE A 375 8.04 -3.35 11.95
CA PHE A 375 6.60 -3.38 11.73
C PHE A 375 6.13 -2.05 11.16
N ILE A 376 5.10 -2.05 10.31
CA ILE A 376 4.53 -0.82 9.75
C ILE A 376 3.20 -0.57 10.45
N ALA A 377 3.00 0.68 10.88
CA ALA A 377 1.72 1.19 11.34
C ALA A 377 1.39 2.45 10.53
N ASP A 378 0.27 2.45 9.81
CA ASP A 378 -0.20 3.55 8.99
C ASP A 378 -1.75 3.61 8.99
N SER A 379 -2.35 4.39 8.08
CA SER A 379 -3.81 4.53 8.00
C SER A 379 -4.55 3.27 7.55
N HIS A 380 -3.82 2.26 7.06
CA HIS A 380 -4.38 1.00 6.58
C HIS A 380 -3.97 -0.20 7.45
N GLN A 381 -2.88 -0.07 8.22
CA GLN A 381 -2.32 -1.14 9.05
C GLN A 381 -2.18 -0.67 10.51
N ASN A 382 -2.93 -1.30 11.41
CA ASN A 382 -2.80 -1.08 12.83
C ASN A 382 -1.78 -2.05 13.46
N PHE A 383 -1.06 -1.58 14.47
CA PHE A 383 -0.11 -2.39 15.23
C PHE A 383 -0.70 -2.76 16.58
N ALA A 384 -0.59 -4.03 16.97
CA ALA A 384 -0.99 -4.52 18.28
C ALA A 384 0.10 -5.37 18.92
N LEU A 385 0.21 -5.29 20.24
CA LEU A 385 1.13 -6.04 21.05
C LEU A 385 0.33 -6.72 22.17
N PHE A 386 0.49 -8.03 22.27
CA PHE A 386 -0.13 -8.87 23.29
C PHE A 386 0.97 -9.57 24.08
N PHE A 387 0.84 -9.63 25.41
CA PHE A 387 1.78 -10.38 26.23
C PHE A 387 1.18 -10.85 27.54
N GLN A 388 1.76 -11.91 28.09
CA GLN A 388 1.39 -12.45 29.39
C GLN A 388 2.60 -12.51 30.30
N LEU A 389 2.35 -12.30 31.59
CA LEU A 389 3.38 -12.27 32.63
C LEU A 389 3.10 -13.38 33.62
N VAL A 390 4.05 -14.28 33.82
CA VAL A 390 3.93 -15.38 34.77
C VAL A 390 5.15 -15.46 35.67
N ASP A 391 4.94 -15.95 36.89
CA ASP A 391 6.02 -16.26 37.81
C ASP A 391 6.73 -17.56 37.41
N VAL A 392 8.06 -17.55 37.34
CA VAL A 392 8.88 -18.69 36.91
C VAL A 392 8.79 -19.87 37.88
N ASN A 393 8.61 -19.61 39.18
CA ASN A 393 8.66 -20.66 40.19
C ASN A 393 7.29 -21.33 40.38
N THR A 394 6.21 -20.56 40.23
CA THR A 394 4.83 -21.00 40.52
C THR A 394 3.96 -21.14 39.27
N GLY A 395 4.37 -20.58 38.13
CA GLY A 395 3.57 -20.51 36.91
C GLY A 395 2.33 -19.61 37.04
N ALA A 396 2.18 -18.90 38.16
CA ALA A 396 1.02 -18.06 38.42
C ALA A 396 1.11 -16.75 37.64
N GLU A 397 -0.03 -16.29 37.13
CA GLU A 397 -0.17 -15.02 36.42
C GLU A 397 0.16 -13.84 37.35
N LEU A 398 0.91 -12.87 36.83
CA LEU A 398 1.39 -11.70 37.56
C LEU A 398 0.80 -10.42 36.98
N THR A 399 0.41 -9.50 37.86
CA THR A 399 -0.04 -8.16 37.49
C THR A 399 0.86 -7.09 38.13
N PRO A 400 1.99 -6.72 37.49
CA PRO A 400 2.91 -5.73 38.04
C PRO A 400 2.30 -4.32 38.10
N HIS A 401 2.75 -3.54 39.08
CA HIS A 401 2.34 -2.15 39.24
C HIS A 401 2.66 -1.25 38.03
N GLN A 402 3.80 -1.47 37.35
CA GLN A 402 4.23 -0.68 36.20
C GLN A 402 4.38 -1.56 34.95
N THR A 403 3.61 -1.27 33.91
CA THR A 403 3.66 -1.92 32.59
C THR A 403 3.51 -0.88 31.49
N PHE A 404 4.63 -0.38 30.97
CA PHE A 404 4.65 0.68 29.96
C PHE A 404 5.22 0.22 28.62
N VAL A 405 4.56 0.65 27.55
CA VAL A 405 5.06 0.55 26.18
C VAL A 405 5.58 1.93 25.77
N ARG A 406 6.89 2.05 25.57
CA ARG A 406 7.57 3.28 25.21
C ARG A 406 8.01 3.23 23.75
N LEU A 407 7.65 4.23 22.95
CA LEU A 407 8.07 4.39 21.56
C LEU A 407 9.04 5.56 21.46
N HIS A 408 10.28 5.29 21.05
CA HIS A 408 11.35 6.28 20.93
C HIS A 408 11.71 6.56 19.48
N ASN A 409 11.51 7.79 19.01
CA ASN A 409 11.85 8.21 17.65
C ASN A 409 13.36 8.28 17.46
N GLN A 410 13.92 7.45 16.59
CA GLN A 410 15.37 7.33 16.40
C GLN A 410 16.02 8.60 15.83
N LYS A 411 15.27 9.43 15.10
CA LYS A 411 15.79 10.63 14.44
C LYS A 411 15.63 11.88 15.29
N THR A 412 14.45 12.08 15.89
CA THR A 412 14.13 13.30 16.65
C THR A 412 14.46 13.19 18.13
N GLY A 413 14.65 11.97 18.64
CA GLY A 413 14.84 11.70 20.07
C GLY A 413 13.55 11.81 20.90
N GLN A 414 12.41 12.13 20.28
CA GLN A 414 11.10 12.19 20.94
C GLN A 414 10.72 10.81 21.50
N GLU A 415 10.07 10.80 22.66
CA GLU A 415 9.57 9.59 23.29
C GLU A 415 8.10 9.74 23.65
N VAL A 416 7.33 8.68 23.43
CA VAL A 416 5.91 8.58 23.79
C VAL A 416 5.74 7.31 24.61
N VAL A 417 5.01 7.39 25.73
CA VAL A 417 4.86 6.28 26.67
C VAL A 417 3.39 5.98 26.88
N PHE A 418 3.03 4.71 26.73
CA PHE A 418 1.69 4.17 26.91
C PHE A 418 1.64 3.17 28.05
N VAL A 419 0.47 3.09 28.69
CA VAL A 419 0.19 2.07 29.69
C VAL A 419 -0.42 0.86 29.00
N ALA A 420 0.10 -0.33 29.28
CA ALA A 420 -0.51 -1.59 28.88
C ALA A 420 -1.32 -2.15 30.05
N GLU A 421 -2.59 -2.44 29.83
CA GLU A 421 -3.52 -2.95 30.85
C GLU A 421 -3.87 -4.41 30.56
N PRO A 422 -4.02 -5.26 31.61
CA PRO A 422 -4.44 -6.64 31.44
C PRO A 422 -5.95 -6.74 31.21
N ASP A 423 -6.36 -7.68 30.36
CA ASP A 423 -7.77 -8.01 30.15
C ASP A 423 -8.32 -8.96 31.24
N SER A 424 -9.58 -9.40 31.08
CA SER A 424 -10.23 -10.35 32.01
C SER A 424 -9.58 -11.73 32.07
N LYS A 425 -8.65 -12.03 31.16
CA LYS A 425 -7.86 -13.27 31.09
C LYS A 425 -6.38 -13.01 31.42
N ASN A 426 -6.07 -11.87 32.04
CA ASN A 426 -4.72 -11.44 32.42
C ASN A 426 -3.74 -11.33 31.23
N VAL A 427 -4.26 -11.07 30.03
CA VAL A 427 -3.46 -10.75 28.85
C VAL A 427 -3.30 -9.26 28.72
N TYR A 428 -2.07 -8.77 28.74
CA TYR A 428 -1.76 -7.36 28.51
C TYR A 428 -1.89 -7.03 27.04
N ARG A 429 -2.60 -5.94 26.75
CA ARG A 429 -2.82 -5.47 25.38
C ARG A 429 -2.37 -4.03 25.19
N PHE A 430 -1.67 -3.79 24.09
CA PHE A 430 -1.37 -2.47 23.57
C PHE A 430 -1.72 -2.40 22.10
N GLU A 431 -2.56 -1.44 21.72
CA GLU A 431 -2.96 -1.19 20.34
C GLU A 431 -2.52 0.23 19.94
N LEU A 432 -1.79 0.30 18.84
CA LEU A 432 -1.32 1.52 18.18
C LEU A 432 -2.08 1.67 16.87
N ASP A 433 -3.11 2.51 16.94
CA ASP A 433 -3.82 3.04 15.79
C ASP A 433 -3.26 4.44 15.47
N THR A 434 -2.76 4.62 14.24
CA THR A 434 -2.13 5.86 13.82
C THR A 434 -3.12 7.01 13.64
N SER A 435 -4.39 6.71 13.40
CA SER A 435 -5.47 7.71 13.33
C SER A 435 -5.84 8.18 14.73
N GLU A 436 -5.97 7.25 15.70
CA GLU A 436 -6.38 7.61 17.06
C GLU A 436 -5.27 8.33 17.83
N ARG A 437 -4.02 7.86 17.72
CA ARG A 437 -2.92 8.28 18.59
C ARG A 437 -2.04 9.39 17.99
N LYS A 438 -2.37 9.93 16.81
CA LYS A 438 -1.61 11.00 16.11
C LYS A 438 -1.14 12.14 17.02
N ILE A 439 -2.01 12.61 17.91
CA ILE A 439 -1.71 13.72 18.84
C ILE A 439 -0.61 13.35 19.83
N GLU A 440 -0.57 12.11 20.31
CA GLU A 440 0.42 11.63 21.28
C GLU A 440 1.84 11.61 20.68
N PHE A 441 1.94 11.54 19.34
CA PHE A 441 3.17 11.61 18.57
C PHE A 441 3.43 12.99 17.95
N ASP A 442 2.61 14.01 18.22
CA ASP A 442 2.65 15.31 17.54
C ASP A 442 2.62 15.18 15.99
N SER A 443 1.95 14.15 15.47
CA SER A 443 1.93 13.80 14.04
C SER A 443 3.30 13.50 13.42
N ALA A 444 4.29 13.16 14.25
CA ALA A 444 5.66 12.91 13.80
C ALA A 444 5.80 11.51 13.18
N SER A 445 5.74 11.44 11.84
CA SER A 445 6.07 10.22 11.10
C SER A 445 7.55 9.88 11.25
N GLY A 446 7.88 8.60 11.43
CA GLY A 446 9.26 8.16 11.62
C GLY A 446 9.39 6.72 12.08
N THR A 447 10.64 6.28 12.24
CA THR A 447 10.96 4.97 12.82
C THR A 447 11.10 5.11 14.32
N TYR A 448 10.25 4.39 15.05
CA TYR A 448 10.23 4.35 16.50
C TYR A 448 10.77 3.01 16.98
N THR A 449 11.61 3.02 18.01
CA THR A 449 11.98 1.80 18.73
C THR A 449 11.00 1.57 19.87
N LEU A 450 10.36 0.40 19.88
CA LEU A 450 9.40 -0.04 20.88
C LEU A 450 10.14 -0.71 22.04
N TYR A 451 10.09 -0.05 23.20
CA TYR A 451 10.56 -0.57 24.48
C TYR A 451 9.38 -1.01 25.34
N LEU A 452 9.49 -2.20 25.93
CA LEU A 452 8.61 -2.66 27.00
C LEU A 452 9.30 -2.48 28.34
N ILE A 453 8.64 -1.76 29.25
CA ILE A 453 9.13 -1.44 30.58
C ILE A 453 8.19 -2.06 31.61
N ILE A 454 8.66 -3.03 32.37
CA ILE A 454 7.87 -3.70 33.41
C ILE A 454 8.61 -3.61 34.74
N GLY A 455 7.93 -3.17 35.79
CA GLY A 455 8.51 -3.00 37.11
C GLY A 455 7.47 -3.03 38.23
N ASP A 456 7.89 -3.50 39.40
CA ASP A 456 7.11 -3.47 40.64
C ASP A 456 8.09 -3.53 41.82
N ALA A 457 7.68 -3.03 42.98
CA ALA A 457 8.43 -3.17 44.24
C ALA A 457 8.64 -4.63 44.66
N THR A 458 7.80 -5.55 44.15
CA THR A 458 7.85 -6.99 44.43
C THR A 458 8.67 -7.78 43.39
N LEU A 459 9.01 -7.16 42.25
CA LEU A 459 9.80 -7.79 41.19
C LEU A 459 11.30 -7.64 41.47
N LYS A 460 12.02 -8.76 41.34
CA LYS A 460 13.48 -8.77 41.56
C LYS A 460 14.26 -8.04 40.46
N ASN A 461 13.83 -8.23 39.21
CA ASN A 461 14.49 -7.71 38.02
C ASN A 461 13.48 -6.85 37.23
N PRO A 462 13.65 -5.53 37.16
CA PRO A 462 12.85 -4.71 36.25
C PRO A 462 13.23 -5.02 34.80
N ILE A 463 12.23 -5.14 33.93
CA ILE A 463 12.41 -5.41 32.51
C ILE A 463 12.45 -4.08 31.76
N HIS A 464 13.49 -3.89 30.97
CA HIS A 464 13.58 -2.80 30.00
C HIS A 464 14.10 -3.40 28.69
N TRP A 465 13.17 -3.67 27.78
CA TRP A 465 13.44 -4.52 26.62
C TRP A 465 13.06 -3.82 25.32
N ASN A 466 13.97 -3.82 24.34
CA ASN A 466 13.67 -3.41 22.97
C ASN A 466 12.99 -4.58 22.24
N VAL A 467 11.67 -4.48 22.07
CA VAL A 467 10.85 -5.52 21.45
C VAL A 467 11.01 -5.49 19.94
N ALA A 468 10.89 -4.31 19.32
CA ALA A 468 10.88 -4.17 17.86
C ALA A 468 11.11 -2.71 17.42
N ASP A 469 11.39 -2.49 16.13
CA ASP A 469 11.23 -1.18 15.52
C ASP A 469 9.87 -1.11 14.80
N VAL A 470 9.17 0.01 14.94
CA VAL A 470 7.86 0.28 14.33
C VAL A 470 7.96 1.56 13.50
N VAL A 471 7.69 1.44 12.20
CA VAL A 471 7.62 2.57 11.26
C VAL A 471 6.21 3.12 11.31
N ILE A 472 6.05 4.29 11.91
CA ILE A 472 4.77 4.96 12.06
C ILE A 472 4.65 6.03 10.97
N ARG A 473 3.57 5.97 10.18
CA ARG A 473 3.28 6.94 9.12
C ARG A 473 1.89 7.55 9.34
N PHE A 474 1.88 8.86 9.62
CA PHE A 474 0.66 9.65 9.59
C PHE A 474 0.44 10.23 8.18
N PRO A 475 -0.81 10.37 7.70
CA PRO A 475 -1.11 11.09 6.47
C PRO A 475 -0.55 12.51 6.55
N GLU A 476 0.21 12.93 5.53
CA GLU A 476 0.69 14.32 5.41
C GLU A 476 -0.55 15.23 5.32
N GLU A 477 -0.77 16.05 6.35
CA GLU A 477 -1.58 17.26 6.15
C GLU A 477 -0.73 18.21 5.30
N ASP A 478 -1.35 18.92 4.34
CA ASP A 478 -0.73 19.89 3.41
C ASP A 478 -0.03 21.08 4.09
N ALA A 479 0.31 20.99 5.37
CA ALA A 479 1.14 21.92 6.11
C ALA A 479 2.35 21.18 6.69
N PRO A 480 3.58 21.69 6.48
CA PRO A 480 4.75 21.14 7.13
C PRO A 480 4.67 21.45 8.63
N SER A 481 4.08 20.56 9.43
CA SER A 481 4.35 20.50 10.86
C SER A 481 5.75 19.95 11.03
N THR A 482 6.71 20.86 10.86
CA THR A 482 8.09 20.66 11.29
C THR A 482 8.08 20.30 12.76
N VAL A 483 8.25 19.02 13.04
CA VAL A 483 8.68 18.48 14.33
C VAL A 483 10.15 18.86 14.49
N LEU A 484 10.44 20.16 14.43
CA LEU A 484 11.71 20.71 14.77
C LEU A 484 11.54 21.15 16.22
N SER A 485 12.31 20.53 17.12
CA SER A 485 12.63 21.08 18.43
C SER A 485 12.64 22.59 18.30
N LYS A 486 11.67 23.25 18.93
CA LYS A 486 11.48 24.69 18.82
C LYS A 486 12.71 25.31 19.47
N ASN A 487 13.77 25.52 18.68
CA ASN A 487 14.96 26.24 19.07
C ASN A 487 14.52 27.70 19.22
N LEU A 488 13.87 27.99 20.36
CA LEU A 488 13.27 29.28 20.69
C LEU A 488 14.33 30.39 20.67
N PHE A 489 15.60 30.00 20.84
CA PHE A 489 16.76 30.86 20.92
C PHE A 489 17.67 30.68 19.69
N THR A 490 17.12 30.90 18.49
CA THR A 490 17.91 30.93 17.26
C THR A 490 17.50 32.11 16.40
N ALA A 491 18.46 32.69 15.67
CA ALA A 491 18.17 33.77 14.73
C ALA A 491 17.13 33.29 13.70
N LYS A 492 16.04 34.05 13.56
CA LYS A 492 15.01 33.75 12.55
C LYS A 492 15.57 34.02 11.16
N GLN A 493 15.02 33.35 10.15
CA GLN A 493 15.37 33.61 8.77
C GLN A 493 15.07 35.07 8.41
N GLU A 494 16.03 35.71 7.72
CA GLU A 494 15.87 37.07 7.22
C GLU A 494 14.77 37.11 6.14
N ILE A 495 13.81 38.03 6.29
CA ILE A 495 12.74 38.24 5.30
C ILE A 495 13.17 39.37 4.38
N GLN A 496 13.38 39.05 3.09
CA GLN A 496 13.63 40.06 2.07
C GLN A 496 12.30 40.54 1.48
N HIS A 497 12.07 41.86 1.52
CA HIS A 497 10.88 42.44 0.89
C HIS A 497 11.02 42.40 -0.63
N LEU A 498 10.21 41.59 -1.29
CA LEU A 498 10.11 41.60 -2.74
C LEU A 498 9.27 42.80 -3.19
N PHE A 499 9.93 43.85 -3.65
CA PHE A 499 9.27 44.97 -4.29
C PHE A 499 8.59 44.51 -5.58
N ARG A 500 7.46 45.14 -5.91
CA ARG A 500 6.82 44.94 -7.22
C ARG A 500 7.81 45.35 -8.31
N GLU A 501 7.91 44.54 -9.36
CA GLU A 501 8.73 44.88 -10.52
C GLU A 501 8.23 46.19 -11.17
N PRO A 502 9.13 47.11 -11.54
CA PRO A 502 8.72 48.33 -12.22
C PRO A 502 8.16 48.00 -13.62
N GLU A 503 7.05 48.64 -13.96
CA GLU A 503 6.44 48.48 -15.29
C GLU A 503 7.41 48.90 -16.41
N LYS A 504 7.49 48.10 -17.47
CA LYS A 504 8.33 48.40 -18.63
C LYS A 504 7.74 49.58 -19.41
N ARG A 505 8.53 50.65 -19.59
CA ARG A 505 8.16 51.81 -20.41
C ARG A 505 8.49 51.58 -21.90
N PRO A 506 7.68 52.10 -22.84
CA PRO A 506 7.99 52.05 -24.26
C PRO A 506 9.31 52.77 -24.61
N PRO A 507 9.96 52.44 -25.74
CA PRO A 507 11.15 53.15 -26.19
C PRO A 507 10.87 54.62 -26.50
N THR A 508 11.77 55.51 -26.06
CA THR A 508 11.65 56.97 -26.26
C THR A 508 11.52 57.37 -27.73
N VAL A 509 12.15 56.62 -28.64
CA VAL A 509 12.05 56.85 -30.09
C VAL A 509 10.61 56.75 -30.56
N VAL A 510 9.89 55.71 -30.12
CA VAL A 510 8.47 55.51 -30.47
C VAL A 510 7.64 56.68 -29.94
N SER A 511 7.83 57.07 -28.67
CA SER A 511 7.11 58.19 -28.06
C SER A 511 7.34 59.52 -28.80
N ASN A 512 8.58 59.80 -29.20
CA ASN A 512 8.93 61.03 -29.91
C ASN A 512 8.34 61.06 -31.32
N THR A 513 8.39 59.94 -32.05
CA THR A 513 7.80 59.82 -33.39
C THR A 513 6.29 60.08 -33.34
N PHE A 514 5.55 59.45 -32.42
CA PHE A 514 4.11 59.68 -32.28
C PHE A 514 3.77 61.11 -31.85
N THR A 515 4.60 61.75 -31.03
CA THR A 515 4.42 63.17 -30.67
C THR A 515 4.54 64.08 -31.90
N ALA A 516 5.51 63.83 -32.78
CA ALA A 516 5.64 64.56 -34.04
C ALA A 516 4.45 64.30 -34.99
N LEU A 517 3.97 63.06 -35.06
CA LEU A 517 2.78 62.71 -35.84
C LEU A 517 1.53 63.44 -35.33
N ILE A 518 1.35 63.62 -34.02
CA ILE A 518 0.22 64.37 -33.43
C ILE A 518 0.26 65.86 -33.78
N LEU A 519 1.45 66.45 -33.98
CA LEU A 519 1.59 67.84 -34.40
C LEU A 519 1.31 68.04 -35.90
N SER A 520 1.39 66.98 -36.71
CA SER A 520 1.23 67.08 -38.17
C SER A 520 -0.15 67.58 -38.65
N PRO A 521 -1.30 67.22 -38.04
CA PRO A 521 -2.60 67.72 -38.46
C PRO A 521 -2.77 69.22 -38.18
N LEU A 522 -2.08 69.77 -37.17
CA LEU A 522 -2.10 71.21 -36.90
C LEU A 522 -1.43 71.98 -38.05
N LEU A 523 -0.31 71.48 -38.57
CA LEU A 523 0.34 72.05 -39.76
C LEU A 523 -0.59 71.97 -40.98
N LEU A 524 -1.21 70.81 -41.18
CA LEU A 524 -2.19 70.61 -42.26
C LEU A 524 -3.37 71.60 -42.17
N LEU A 525 -3.89 71.85 -40.97
CA LEU A 525 -4.96 72.83 -40.73
C LEU A 525 -4.55 74.23 -41.20
N PHE A 526 -3.36 74.71 -40.85
CA PHE A 526 -2.88 76.01 -41.30
C PHE A 526 -2.71 76.07 -42.83
N ALA A 527 -2.18 75.00 -43.45
CA ALA A 527 -2.07 74.91 -44.90
C ALA A 527 -3.44 74.98 -45.60
N LEU A 528 -4.45 74.29 -45.05
CA LEU A 528 -5.82 74.31 -45.55
C LEU A 528 -6.48 75.68 -45.37
N TRP A 529 -6.29 76.35 -44.23
CA TRP A 529 -6.81 77.71 -44.00
C TRP A 529 -6.28 78.73 -45.01
N ILE A 530 -4.98 78.66 -45.32
CA ILE A 530 -4.36 79.49 -46.36
C ILE A 530 -4.97 79.17 -47.73
N ARG A 531 -5.17 77.89 -48.06
CA ARG A 531 -5.77 77.46 -49.33
C ARG A 531 -7.24 77.88 -49.49
N ILE A 532 -8.01 77.87 -48.40
CA ILE A 532 -9.41 78.31 -48.37
C ILE A 532 -9.51 79.85 -48.42
N GLY A 533 -8.45 80.57 -48.07
CA GLY A 533 -8.43 82.03 -48.02
C GLY A 533 -8.98 82.61 -46.71
N ALA A 534 -8.99 81.82 -45.63
CA ALA A 534 -9.40 82.29 -44.31
C ALA A 534 -8.45 83.40 -43.83
N ASN A 535 -8.99 84.59 -43.60
CA ASN A 535 -8.22 85.77 -43.19
C ASN A 535 -8.86 86.47 -41.98
N ILE A 536 -8.09 87.34 -41.33
CA ILE A 536 -8.50 88.08 -40.12
C ILE A 536 -8.81 89.54 -40.49
N SER A 537 -9.43 89.78 -41.65
CA SER A 537 -9.70 91.14 -42.18
C SER A 537 -10.67 91.96 -41.33
N ASN A 538 -11.63 91.31 -40.68
CA ASN A 538 -12.66 91.96 -39.86
C ASN A 538 -12.25 92.18 -38.39
N PHE A 539 -10.95 92.09 -38.08
CA PHE A 539 -10.44 92.33 -36.74
C PHE A 539 -10.38 93.82 -36.45
N THR A 540 -11.13 94.25 -35.43
CA THR A 540 -11.16 95.65 -35.00
C THR A 540 -10.37 95.80 -33.71
N PHE A 541 -9.49 96.80 -33.64
CA PHE A 541 -8.71 97.16 -32.45
C PHE A 541 -9.57 97.87 -31.39
N ALA A 542 -10.78 97.37 -31.14
CA ALA A 542 -11.62 97.83 -30.04
C ALA A 542 -11.10 97.26 -28.70
N PRO A 543 -11.17 98.02 -27.59
CA PRO A 543 -10.71 97.55 -26.29
C PRO A 543 -11.34 96.22 -25.87
N SER A 544 -12.63 96.02 -26.12
CA SER A 544 -13.35 94.77 -25.81
C SER A 544 -12.83 93.57 -26.61
N THR A 545 -12.48 93.75 -27.89
CA THR A 545 -11.95 92.69 -28.75
C THR A 545 -10.56 92.24 -28.27
N ILE A 546 -9.68 93.21 -27.96
CA ILE A 546 -8.33 92.92 -27.49
C ILE A 546 -8.36 92.23 -26.12
N ILE A 547 -9.15 92.78 -25.16
CA ILE A 547 -9.27 92.21 -23.82
C ILE A 547 -9.89 90.81 -23.87
N PHE A 548 -10.86 90.57 -24.74
CA PHE A 548 -11.46 89.25 -24.91
C PHE A 548 -10.43 88.21 -25.40
N HIS A 549 -9.72 88.49 -26.50
CA HIS A 549 -8.74 87.53 -27.03
C HIS A 549 -7.53 87.35 -26.10
N LEU A 550 -7.05 88.41 -25.46
CA LEU A 550 -5.97 88.33 -24.47
C LEU A 550 -6.41 87.55 -23.23
N GLY A 551 -7.64 87.80 -22.74
CA GLY A 551 -8.22 87.07 -21.62
C GLY A 551 -8.40 85.59 -21.93
N HIS A 552 -8.84 85.26 -23.16
CA HIS A 552 -8.96 83.88 -23.61
C HIS A 552 -7.60 83.18 -23.72
N ALA A 553 -6.59 83.84 -24.30
CA ALA A 553 -5.23 83.32 -24.34
C ALA A 553 -4.63 83.14 -22.93
N ALA A 554 -4.90 84.09 -22.02
CA ALA A 554 -4.48 84.00 -20.63
C ALA A 554 -5.15 82.84 -19.88
N MET A 555 -6.42 82.53 -20.16
CA MET A 555 -7.09 81.35 -19.61
C MET A 555 -6.48 80.04 -20.12
N LEU A 556 -6.18 79.93 -21.42
CA LEU A 556 -5.49 78.75 -21.98
C LEU A 556 -4.07 78.62 -21.41
N GLY A 557 -3.35 79.73 -21.28
CA GLY A 557 -2.06 79.77 -20.60
C GLY A 557 -2.17 79.32 -19.15
N LEU A 558 -3.19 79.78 -18.42
CA LEU A 558 -3.46 79.34 -17.04
C LEU A 558 -3.70 77.83 -16.97
N MET A 559 -4.36 77.21 -17.95
CA MET A 559 -4.52 75.76 -18.00
C MET A 559 -3.17 75.03 -18.16
N TYR A 560 -2.22 75.59 -18.91
CA TYR A 560 -0.86 75.06 -18.98
C TYR A 560 -0.09 75.24 -17.65
N VAL A 561 -0.22 76.39 -16.98
CA VAL A 561 0.41 76.58 -15.65
C VAL A 561 -0.25 75.70 -14.59
N TYR A 562 -1.55 75.40 -14.71
CA TYR A 562 -2.22 74.39 -13.90
C TYR A 562 -1.63 73.00 -14.11
N TRP A 563 -1.42 72.58 -15.36
CA TRP A 563 -0.82 71.28 -15.65
C TRP A 563 0.60 71.13 -15.08
N THR A 564 1.35 72.23 -14.99
CA THR A 564 2.77 72.20 -14.58
C THR A 564 3.02 72.48 -13.10
N GLN A 565 2.23 73.36 -12.45
CA GLN A 565 2.59 73.91 -11.14
C GLN A 565 1.41 74.17 -10.18
N LEU A 566 0.28 74.73 -10.66
CA LEU A 566 -0.79 75.16 -9.74
C LEU A 566 -1.64 73.99 -9.24
N ASN A 567 -2.11 74.09 -7.99
CA ASN A 567 -3.18 73.23 -7.51
C ASN A 567 -4.57 73.71 -7.96
N MET A 568 -5.57 72.84 -7.84
CA MET A 568 -6.93 73.10 -8.32
C MET A 568 -7.54 74.39 -7.75
N PHE A 569 -7.41 74.65 -6.44
CA PHE A 569 -8.03 75.83 -5.81
C PHE A 569 -7.39 77.16 -6.25
N GLN A 570 -6.07 77.18 -6.43
CA GLN A 570 -5.37 78.34 -6.98
C GLN A 570 -5.80 78.60 -8.43
N THR A 571 -5.84 77.55 -9.25
CA THR A 571 -6.31 77.64 -10.65
C THR A 571 -7.73 78.17 -10.71
N LEU A 572 -8.65 77.65 -9.90
CA LEU A 572 -10.04 78.11 -9.86
C LEU A 572 -10.15 79.59 -9.47
N LYS A 573 -9.35 80.06 -8.51
CA LYS A 573 -9.32 81.48 -8.14
C LYS A 573 -8.88 82.38 -9.31
N TYR A 574 -7.76 82.05 -9.95
CA TYR A 574 -7.28 82.82 -11.10
C TYR A 574 -8.23 82.73 -12.30
N LEU A 575 -8.80 81.54 -12.54
CA LEU A 575 -9.77 81.30 -13.60
C LEU A 575 -11.07 82.07 -13.35
N ALA A 576 -11.54 82.18 -12.11
CA ALA A 576 -12.73 82.97 -11.79
C ALA A 576 -12.51 84.46 -12.08
N ILE A 577 -11.33 84.99 -11.75
CA ILE A 577 -10.96 86.38 -12.05
C ILE A 577 -10.84 86.60 -13.55
N LEU A 578 -9.99 85.82 -14.23
CA LEU A 578 -9.77 85.93 -15.68
C LEU A 578 -11.06 85.67 -16.48
N GLY A 579 -11.85 84.70 -16.05
CA GLY A 579 -13.14 84.33 -16.63
C GLY A 579 -14.16 85.44 -16.52
N SER A 580 -14.26 86.10 -15.35
CA SER A 580 -15.16 87.25 -15.17
C SER A 580 -14.79 88.41 -16.09
N VAL A 581 -13.49 88.74 -16.19
CA VAL A 581 -12.99 89.79 -17.09
C VAL A 581 -13.26 89.43 -18.55
N THR A 582 -12.94 88.20 -18.96
CA THR A 582 -13.15 87.73 -20.33
C THR A 582 -14.63 87.67 -20.69
N PHE A 583 -15.50 87.29 -19.75
CA PHE A 583 -16.95 87.24 -19.94
C PHE A 583 -17.52 88.63 -20.25
N LEU A 584 -17.17 89.64 -19.46
CA LEU A 584 -17.65 91.01 -19.67
C LEU A 584 -17.16 91.60 -21.00
N ALA A 585 -15.87 91.39 -21.32
CA ALA A 585 -15.30 91.83 -22.59
C ALA A 585 -15.94 91.12 -23.80
N GLY A 586 -16.14 89.80 -23.68
CA GLY A 586 -16.79 88.97 -24.69
C GLY A 586 -18.24 89.37 -24.93
N ASN A 587 -19.02 89.60 -23.88
CA ASN A 587 -20.41 90.06 -24.00
C ASN A 587 -20.51 91.36 -24.83
N ARG A 588 -19.64 92.34 -24.53
CA ARG A 588 -19.59 93.61 -25.28
C ARG A 588 -19.11 93.43 -26.72
N MET A 589 -18.09 92.61 -26.95
CA MET A 589 -17.57 92.31 -28.29
C MET A 589 -18.64 91.61 -29.15
N LEU A 590 -19.31 90.59 -28.60
CA LEU A 590 -20.35 89.83 -29.31
C LEU A 590 -21.57 90.71 -29.64
N ALA A 591 -21.98 91.60 -28.73
CA ALA A 591 -23.05 92.57 -29.00
C ALA A 591 -22.69 93.51 -30.17
N GLN A 592 -21.45 94.02 -30.24
CA GLN A 592 -20.99 94.84 -31.36
C GLN A 592 -20.97 94.07 -32.69
N GLN A 593 -20.54 92.81 -32.67
CA GLN A 593 -20.57 91.95 -33.86
C GLN A 593 -22.00 91.63 -34.30
N ALA A 594 -22.92 91.40 -33.35
CA ALA A 594 -24.34 91.17 -33.64
C ALA A 594 -25.00 92.39 -34.28
N ILE A 595 -24.71 93.61 -33.78
CA ILE A 595 -25.20 94.86 -34.40
C ILE A 595 -24.76 94.95 -35.86
N LYS A 596 -23.50 94.66 -36.17
CA LYS A 596 -23.00 94.66 -37.57
C LYS A 596 -23.71 93.64 -38.46
N ARG A 597 -24.15 92.50 -37.90
CA ARG A 597 -24.92 91.47 -38.62
C ARG A 597 -26.39 91.81 -38.83
N THR A 598 -26.96 92.68 -37.99
CA THR A 598 -28.38 93.04 -38.01
C THR A 598 -28.62 94.37 -38.73
N ALA A 599 -27.58 95.19 -38.86
CA ALA A 599 -27.56 96.45 -39.62
C ALA A 599 -27.24 96.26 -41.11
N HIS A 600 -26.85 95.04 -41.52
CA HIS A 600 -26.82 94.53 -42.88
C HIS A 600 -27.97 93.55 -43.05
#